data_AF-A0A940V526-F1
#
_entry.id   AF-A0A940V526-F1
#
_cell.length_a   1.000
_cell.length_b   1.000
_cell.length_c   1.000
_cell.angle_alpha   90.00
_cell.angle_beta   90.00
_cell.angle_gamma   90.00
#
_symmetry.space_group_name_H-M   'P 1'
#
loop_
_entity.id
_entity.type
_entity.pdbx_description
1 polymer ?
#
loop_
_entity_poly.entity_id
_entity_poly.type
_entity_poly.pdbx_seq_one_letter_code
_entity_poly.pdbx_strand_id
1 'polypeptide(L)'
;MKRKILLSVGAAVMSMGLLMGGTTYALYHATATTTASPSEGTFVAGTVDIDSYRDGFDTIPGPMFYTTPDEGATPTEPSFNGLKPTGIWTPGDTHIRSLIVYNQGQLDAVLDQAKVEVEEDTAGMAGNMNVAIYKVFPAFCLDGTTPFAPLPGDDTLDQDLLNEVSAEINPFILMYHHYFGVDQLAQQFIENNVRANPEPLWSGKLSDLTSDYQTMNPVNMNASEDLFVKHGTLLAFVVQLDKNAGNTVQGATAKFGFTVNARQASNVTP
;
A
#
# COMPACT_ATOMS: atom_id res chain seq x y z
N MET A 1 17.80 45.95 19.22
CA MET A 1 17.73 45.13 17.99
C MET A 1 17.87 43.60 18.20
N LYS A 2 18.40 43.11 19.34
CA LYS A 2 18.67 41.66 19.53
C LYS A 2 17.46 40.75 19.86
N ARG A 3 16.29 41.30 20.21
CA ARG A 3 15.09 40.51 20.55
C ARG A 3 14.16 40.20 19.37
N LYS A 4 14.34 40.87 18.23
CA LYS A 4 13.50 40.66 17.03
C LYS A 4 14.02 39.52 16.12
N ILE A 5 15.28 39.12 16.26
CA ILE A 5 15.90 38.04 15.46
C ILE A 5 15.58 36.65 16.04
N LEU A 6 15.39 36.52 17.36
CA LEU A 6 15.04 35.23 17.97
C LEU A 6 13.62 34.76 17.61
N LEU A 7 12.68 35.68 17.41
CA LEU A 7 11.30 35.35 17.06
C LEU A 7 11.14 34.89 15.60
N SER A 8 12.01 35.35 14.70
CA SER A 8 11.99 34.93 13.28
C SER A 8 12.58 33.54 13.05
N VAL A 9 13.49 33.06 13.90
CA VAL A 9 14.09 31.72 13.77
C VAL A 9 13.13 30.62 14.27
N GLY A 10 12.32 30.90 15.31
CA GLY A 10 11.33 29.94 15.81
C GLY A 10 10.16 29.67 14.84
N ALA A 11 9.75 30.69 14.06
CA ALA A 11 8.67 30.54 13.09
C ALA A 11 9.07 29.70 11.86
N ALA A 12 10.35 29.76 11.45
CA ALA A 12 10.85 29.01 10.30
C ALA A 12 10.98 27.49 10.57
N VAL A 13 11.26 27.10 11.82
CA VAL A 13 11.38 25.68 12.21
C VAL A 13 10.00 25.00 12.33
N MET A 14 8.97 25.73 12.77
CA MET A 14 7.61 25.17 12.81
C MET A 14 6.97 24.98 11.42
N SER A 15 7.32 25.80 10.43
CA SER A 15 6.84 25.61 9.06
C SER A 15 7.43 24.39 8.35
N MET A 16 8.63 23.95 8.72
CA MET A 16 9.24 22.73 8.13
C MET A 16 8.70 21.44 8.75
N GLY A 17 8.35 21.45 10.05
CA GLY A 17 7.74 20.29 10.72
C GLY A 17 6.35 19.94 10.21
N LEU A 18 5.57 20.93 9.77
CA LEU A 18 4.25 20.71 9.16
C LEU A 18 4.29 20.23 7.71
N LEU A 19 5.43 20.35 7.02
CA LEU A 19 5.60 19.85 5.65
C LEU A 19 6.06 18.39 5.58
N MET A 20 6.66 17.86 6.66
CA MET A 20 7.13 16.46 6.71
C MET A 20 6.33 15.58 7.68
N GLY A 21 5.41 16.14 8.48
CA GLY A 21 4.71 15.42 9.57
C GLY A 21 3.21 15.70 9.74
N GLY A 22 2.56 16.42 8.83
CA GLY A 22 1.10 16.56 8.81
C GLY A 22 0.66 16.56 7.35
N THR A 23 -0.13 15.61 6.87
CA THR A 23 -1.48 15.33 7.36
C THR A 23 -1.94 13.93 6.91
N THR A 24 -1.97 12.96 7.84
CA THR A 24 -2.90 11.82 7.74
C THR A 24 -4.08 12.04 8.69
N TYR A 25 -4.61 13.26 8.69
CA TYR A 25 -5.96 13.54 9.19
C TYR A 25 -6.78 13.91 7.97
N ALA A 26 -7.31 12.90 7.29
CA ALA A 26 -8.34 13.12 6.31
C ALA A 26 -9.60 13.56 7.04
N LEU A 27 -9.81 14.87 7.12
CA LEU A 27 -11.08 15.45 7.55
C LEU A 27 -12.08 15.23 6.42
N TYR A 28 -12.68 14.03 6.38
CA TYR A 28 -13.72 13.67 5.44
C TYR A 28 -15.03 14.40 5.79
N HIS A 29 -15.24 15.58 5.21
CA HIS A 29 -16.58 16.12 5.06
C HIS A 29 -17.17 15.61 3.72
N ALA A 30 -17.72 14.40 3.74
CA ALA A 30 -18.53 13.92 2.63
C ALA A 30 -19.97 14.44 2.77
N THR A 31 -20.35 15.45 1.98
CA THR A 31 -21.77 15.75 1.72
C THR A 31 -22.24 14.90 0.54
N ALA A 32 -22.94 13.81 0.82
CA ALA A 32 -23.61 13.02 -0.20
C ALA A 32 -24.92 13.71 -0.61
N THR A 33 -25.04 14.09 -1.89
CA THR A 33 -26.30 14.55 -2.47
C THR A 33 -26.83 13.43 -3.37
N THR A 34 -27.86 12.71 -2.93
CA THR A 34 -28.51 11.65 -3.72
C THR A 34 -29.71 12.19 -4.49
N THR A 35 -29.86 11.78 -5.74
CA THR A 35 -31.03 11.98 -6.60
C THR A 35 -32.18 11.01 -6.33
N ALA A 36 -32.12 10.20 -5.27
CA ALA A 36 -33.15 9.22 -4.94
C ALA A 36 -34.45 9.89 -4.49
N SER A 37 -35.57 9.45 -5.08
CA SER A 37 -36.92 9.91 -4.76
C SER A 37 -37.23 9.64 -3.28
N PRO A 38 -37.86 10.59 -2.54
CA PRO A 38 -38.00 10.56 -1.08
C PRO A 38 -38.84 9.41 -0.48
N SER A 39 -39.32 8.44 -1.27
CA SER A 39 -40.25 7.40 -0.82
C SER A 39 -39.65 5.99 -0.65
N GLU A 40 -38.43 5.70 -1.12
CA GLU A 40 -37.92 4.31 -1.16
C GLU A 40 -36.44 4.13 -0.78
N GLY A 41 -35.71 5.19 -0.44
CA GLY A 41 -34.29 5.10 -0.07
C GLY A 41 -34.08 5.02 1.44
N THR A 42 -33.70 3.87 1.98
CA THR A 42 -33.18 3.75 3.35
C THR A 42 -31.82 4.43 3.40
N PHE A 43 -31.71 5.57 4.10
CA PHE A 43 -30.41 6.20 4.34
C PHE A 43 -29.66 5.42 5.42
N VAL A 44 -28.55 4.79 5.04
CA VAL A 44 -27.61 4.21 5.99
C VAL A 44 -26.55 5.27 6.26
N ALA A 45 -26.60 5.88 7.43
CA ALA A 45 -25.52 6.72 7.91
C ALA A 45 -24.45 5.83 8.54
N GLY A 46 -23.19 6.12 8.25
CA GLY A 46 -22.05 5.39 8.80
C GLY A 46 -20.75 6.10 8.44
N THR A 47 -19.64 5.46 8.79
CA THR A 47 -18.29 5.95 8.49
C THR A 47 -17.59 4.99 7.54
N VAL A 48 -16.78 5.53 6.65
CA VAL A 48 -15.67 4.79 6.03
C VAL A 48 -14.44 5.11 6.87
N ASP A 49 -13.83 4.09 7.47
CA ASP A 49 -12.64 4.24 8.29
C ASP A 49 -11.57 3.29 7.77
N ILE A 50 -10.55 3.85 7.13
CA ILE A 50 -9.53 3.07 6.43
C ILE A 50 -8.24 3.18 7.21
N ASP A 51 -7.74 2.02 7.59
CA ASP A 51 -6.46 1.87 8.26
C ASP A 51 -5.54 1.01 7.39
N SER A 52 -4.24 1.15 7.56
CA SER A 52 -3.28 0.34 6.80
C SER A 52 -2.06 -0.03 7.62
N TYR A 53 -1.53 -1.21 7.36
CA TYR A 53 -0.42 -1.79 8.09
C TYR A 53 0.56 -2.48 7.14
N ARG A 54 1.85 -2.16 7.24
CA ARG A 54 2.90 -2.88 6.52
C ARG A 54 3.29 -4.07 7.37
N ASP A 55 2.79 -5.21 6.97
CA ASP A 55 2.97 -6.42 7.75
C ASP A 55 4.40 -6.97 7.66
N GLY A 56 4.83 -7.64 8.73
CA GLY A 56 6.16 -8.21 8.88
C GLY A 56 7.19 -7.31 9.55
N PHE A 57 6.76 -6.54 10.56
CA PHE A 57 7.59 -5.65 11.39
C PHE A 57 8.25 -4.46 10.67
N ASP A 58 7.96 -4.22 9.39
CA ASP A 58 8.45 -2.99 8.75
C ASP A 58 7.75 -1.79 9.39
N THR A 59 8.53 -0.89 9.97
CA THR A 59 7.99 0.14 10.82
C THR A 59 7.32 1.22 9.98
N ILE A 60 5.99 1.21 9.91
CA ILE A 60 5.22 2.42 9.60
C ILE A 60 5.41 3.39 10.78
N PRO A 61 5.62 4.69 10.54
CA PRO A 61 5.62 5.40 9.25
C PRO A 61 6.99 5.40 8.54
N GLY A 62 7.02 5.47 7.20
CA GLY A 62 8.26 5.56 6.40
C GLY A 62 8.04 5.15 4.92
N PRO A 63 9.01 5.38 4.02
CA PRO A 63 8.90 4.94 2.62
C PRO A 63 8.76 3.41 2.54
N MET A 64 8.06 2.92 1.53
CA MET A 64 7.88 1.47 1.31
C MET A 64 9.15 0.83 0.72
N PHE A 65 9.85 1.57 -0.13
CA PHE A 65 11.12 1.17 -0.75
C PHE A 65 12.20 2.20 -0.40
N TYR A 66 13.31 1.72 0.15
CA TYR A 66 14.43 2.53 0.64
C TYR A 66 15.72 1.73 0.58
N THR A 67 16.86 2.39 0.36
CA THR A 67 18.17 1.74 0.12
C THR A 67 18.83 1.32 1.43
N THR A 68 18.75 2.15 2.47
CA THR A 68 19.41 1.92 3.76
C THR A 68 18.43 1.87 4.93
N PRO A 69 18.72 1.15 6.03
CA PRO A 69 17.83 1.11 7.20
C PRO A 69 17.47 2.50 7.75
N ASP A 70 18.41 3.45 7.74
CA ASP A 70 18.19 4.80 8.24
C ASP A 70 17.20 5.59 7.36
N GLU A 71 17.16 5.35 6.05
CA GLU A 71 16.18 5.97 5.14
C GLU A 71 14.74 5.48 5.39
N GLY A 72 14.60 4.23 5.83
CA GLY A 72 13.32 3.62 6.18
C GLY A 72 12.87 3.89 7.62
N ALA A 73 13.57 4.74 8.37
CA ALA A 73 13.33 4.93 9.79
C ALA A 73 11.98 5.61 10.09
N THR A 74 11.39 5.28 11.24
CA THR A 74 10.14 5.91 11.67
C THR A 74 10.30 7.39 11.97
N PRO A 75 9.37 8.27 11.56
CA PRO A 75 9.33 9.66 11.97
C PRO A 75 8.73 9.82 13.39
N THR A 76 9.01 8.88 14.29
CA THR A 76 8.56 8.89 15.69
C THR A 76 9.74 9.07 16.63
N GLU A 77 9.47 9.38 17.89
CA GLU A 77 10.47 9.40 18.96
C GLU A 77 10.09 8.36 20.04
N PRO A 78 10.90 7.30 20.26
CA PRO A 78 12.14 7.00 19.55
C PRO A 78 11.91 6.62 18.08
N SER A 79 12.91 6.91 17.24
CA SER A 79 12.95 6.46 15.84
C SER A 79 13.53 5.06 15.77
N PHE A 80 12.94 4.22 14.94
CA PHE A 80 13.41 2.86 14.66
C PHE A 80 13.80 2.77 13.19
N ASN A 81 14.98 2.21 12.90
CA ASN A 81 15.44 1.97 11.54
C ASN A 81 14.48 1.03 10.78
N GLY A 82 14.35 1.25 9.48
CA GLY A 82 13.61 0.37 8.59
C GLY A 82 14.23 -1.02 8.55
N LEU A 83 13.38 -2.05 8.52
CA LEU A 83 13.83 -3.44 8.62
C LEU A 83 14.12 -4.10 7.27
N LYS A 84 13.67 -3.50 6.17
CA LYS A 84 13.68 -4.08 4.83
C LYS A 84 14.30 -3.11 3.81
N PRO A 85 15.59 -2.74 3.95
CA PRO A 85 16.27 -2.00 2.90
C PRO A 85 16.32 -2.82 1.60
N THR A 86 16.18 -2.17 0.46
CA THR A 86 16.42 -2.77 -0.87
C THR A 86 17.90 -2.98 -1.11
N GLY A 87 18.76 -2.20 -0.44
CA GLY A 87 20.14 -2.04 -0.86
C GLY A 87 20.23 -1.25 -2.15
N ILE A 88 21.44 -1.25 -2.72
CA ILE A 88 21.75 -0.61 -3.99
C ILE A 88 21.10 -1.40 -5.13
N TRP A 89 20.41 -0.69 -6.03
CA TRP A 89 19.75 -1.32 -7.16
C TRP A 89 20.73 -1.65 -8.29
N THR A 90 20.52 -2.82 -8.90
CA THR A 90 21.15 -3.26 -10.14
C THR A 90 20.09 -3.69 -11.17
N PRO A 91 20.34 -3.50 -12.48
CA PRO A 91 19.37 -3.88 -13.50
C PRO A 91 18.93 -5.34 -13.38
N GLY A 92 17.62 -5.57 -13.30
CA GLY A 92 17.01 -6.89 -13.08
C GLY A 92 16.65 -7.18 -11.63
N ASP A 93 17.05 -6.35 -10.67
CA ASP A 93 16.65 -6.49 -9.28
C ASP A 93 15.15 -6.35 -9.12
N THR A 94 14.57 -7.21 -8.29
CA THR A 94 13.14 -7.25 -8.01
C THR A 94 12.94 -7.24 -6.51
N HIS A 95 12.13 -6.31 -6.02
CA HIS A 95 11.76 -6.21 -4.62
C HIS A 95 10.25 -6.26 -4.49
N ILE A 96 9.78 -6.96 -3.46
CA ILE A 96 8.36 -7.11 -3.14
C ILE A 96 8.12 -6.52 -1.76
N ARG A 97 7.05 -5.75 -1.62
CA ARG A 97 6.58 -5.21 -0.33
C ARG A 97 5.07 -5.42 -0.22
N SER A 98 4.59 -5.55 1.01
CA SER A 98 3.18 -5.81 1.30
C SER A 98 2.56 -4.67 2.09
N LEU A 99 1.28 -4.43 1.84
CA LEU A 99 0.43 -3.53 2.62
C LEU A 99 -0.88 -4.23 2.90
N ILE A 100 -1.28 -4.29 4.16
CA ILE A 100 -2.65 -4.63 4.51
C ILE A 100 -3.44 -3.35 4.62
N VAL A 101 -4.64 -3.33 4.04
CA VAL A 101 -5.59 -2.23 4.14
C VAL A 101 -6.86 -2.77 4.78
N TYR A 102 -7.34 -2.13 5.84
CA TYR A 102 -8.55 -2.50 6.57
C TYR A 102 -9.64 -1.45 6.39
N ASN A 103 -10.89 -1.89 6.30
CA ASN A 103 -12.05 -1.07 6.56
C ASN A 103 -12.57 -1.36 7.98
N GLN A 104 -12.35 -0.43 8.90
CA GLN A 104 -12.88 -0.43 10.27
C GLN A 104 -14.20 0.36 10.37
N GLY A 105 -14.69 0.87 9.23
CA GLY A 105 -15.92 1.63 9.12
C GLY A 105 -17.18 0.77 9.14
N GLN A 106 -18.31 1.46 9.07
CA GLN A 106 -19.66 0.88 8.98
C GLN A 106 -20.22 0.88 7.55
N LEU A 107 -19.48 1.47 6.61
CA LEU A 107 -19.85 1.56 5.20
C LEU A 107 -18.82 0.83 4.35
N ASP A 108 -19.30 0.11 3.34
CA ASP A 108 -18.44 -0.54 2.36
C ASP A 108 -17.54 0.49 1.66
N ALA A 109 -16.33 0.07 1.35
CA ALA A 109 -15.36 0.86 0.63
C ALA A 109 -14.85 0.11 -0.59
N VAL A 110 -14.33 0.85 -1.56
CA VAL A 110 -13.67 0.32 -2.74
C VAL A 110 -12.29 0.95 -2.81
N LEU A 111 -11.27 0.11 -2.91
CA LEU A 111 -9.91 0.51 -3.24
C LEU A 111 -9.73 0.40 -4.76
N ASP A 112 -9.56 1.51 -5.46
CA ASP A 112 -9.51 1.51 -6.93
C ASP A 112 -8.45 2.44 -7.54
N GLN A 113 -7.65 3.13 -6.73
CA GLN A 113 -6.55 3.93 -7.25
C GLN A 113 -5.26 3.76 -6.46
N ALA A 114 -4.13 3.90 -7.14
CA ALA A 114 -2.81 3.96 -6.53
C ALA A 114 -1.96 5.09 -7.12
N LYS A 115 -1.04 5.60 -6.31
CA LYS A 115 -0.05 6.62 -6.66
C LYS A 115 1.27 6.27 -5.99
N VAL A 116 2.38 6.73 -6.58
CA VAL A 116 3.72 6.66 -5.99
C VAL A 116 4.18 8.05 -5.61
N GLU A 117 4.76 8.15 -4.42
CA GLU A 117 5.45 9.35 -3.94
C GLU A 117 6.94 9.08 -3.91
N VAL A 118 7.66 9.69 -4.85
CA VAL A 118 9.12 9.57 -4.94
C VAL A 118 9.76 10.65 -4.07
N GLU A 119 10.46 10.22 -3.03
CA GLU A 119 11.24 11.10 -2.16
C GLU A 119 12.66 11.31 -2.70
N GLU A 120 13.27 10.25 -3.25
CA GLU A 120 14.60 10.28 -3.83
C GLU A 120 14.65 9.40 -5.09
N ASP A 121 15.16 9.98 -6.19
CA ASP A 121 15.48 9.27 -7.42
C ASP A 121 16.70 9.92 -8.09
N THR A 122 17.89 9.55 -7.64
CA THR A 122 19.14 10.23 -8.02
C THR A 122 19.53 10.04 -9.48
N ALA A 123 19.00 9.01 -10.15
CA ALA A 123 19.39 8.64 -11.51
C ALA A 123 18.21 8.56 -12.51
N GLY A 124 17.01 9.01 -12.13
CA GLY A 124 15.82 8.82 -12.97
C GLY A 124 15.43 7.35 -13.11
N MET A 125 15.70 6.55 -12.08
CA MET A 125 15.37 5.13 -12.02
C MET A 125 13.87 4.88 -12.09
N ALA A 126 13.01 5.81 -11.66
CA ALA A 126 11.56 5.62 -11.72
C ALA A 126 11.06 5.34 -13.15
N GLY A 127 11.63 6.00 -14.16
CA GLY A 127 11.30 5.72 -15.57
C GLY A 127 11.76 4.33 -16.05
N ASN A 128 12.67 3.71 -15.32
CA ASN A 128 13.25 2.40 -15.61
C ASN A 128 12.69 1.30 -14.69
N MET A 129 11.82 1.60 -13.73
CA MET A 129 11.22 0.59 -12.86
C MET A 129 9.87 0.13 -13.43
N ASN A 130 9.70 -1.18 -13.52
CA ASN A 130 8.43 -1.84 -13.81
C ASN A 130 7.75 -2.16 -12.47
N VAL A 131 6.44 -1.96 -12.41
CA VAL A 131 5.66 -2.14 -11.19
C VAL A 131 4.42 -2.97 -11.48
N ALA A 132 4.10 -3.87 -10.57
CA ALA A 132 2.85 -4.62 -10.55
C ALA A 132 2.26 -4.61 -9.13
N ILE A 133 0.95 -4.42 -9.03
CA ILE A 133 0.19 -4.41 -7.78
C ILE A 133 -0.79 -5.58 -7.82
N TYR A 134 -0.79 -6.39 -6.78
CA TYR A 134 -1.65 -7.57 -6.65
C TYR A 134 -2.49 -7.51 -5.38
N LYS A 135 -3.71 -8.02 -5.45
CA LYS A 135 -4.46 -8.53 -4.28
C LYS A 135 -4.01 -9.96 -4.03
N VAL A 136 -3.74 -10.34 -2.79
CA VAL A 136 -3.27 -11.67 -2.42
C VAL A 136 -4.24 -12.31 -1.43
N PHE A 137 -4.71 -13.50 -1.75
CA PHE A 137 -5.59 -14.31 -0.88
C PHE A 137 -5.04 -15.72 -0.71
N PRO A 138 -5.22 -16.40 0.44
CA PRO A 138 -4.71 -17.74 0.67
C PRO A 138 -5.43 -18.76 -0.22
N ALA A 139 -4.67 -19.73 -0.72
CA ALA A 139 -5.15 -20.76 -1.63
C ALA A 139 -6.15 -21.73 -0.96
N PHE A 140 -6.13 -21.83 0.37
CA PHE A 140 -7.03 -22.70 1.14
C PHE A 140 -8.46 -22.20 1.23
N CYS A 141 -8.72 -20.93 0.89
CA CYS A 141 -10.07 -20.37 0.92
C CYS A 141 -10.98 -20.89 -0.22
N LEU A 142 -10.48 -21.74 -1.12
CA LEU A 142 -11.21 -22.23 -2.30
C LEU A 142 -11.98 -23.54 -2.09
N ASP A 143 -11.75 -24.30 -1.00
CA ASP A 143 -12.34 -25.65 -0.86
C ASP A 143 -13.70 -25.69 -0.13
N GLY A 144 -14.11 -24.61 0.53
CA GLY A 144 -15.39 -24.49 1.24
C GLY A 144 -15.61 -25.53 2.35
N THR A 145 -14.58 -26.28 2.77
CA THR A 145 -14.70 -27.42 3.71
C THR A 145 -13.77 -27.33 4.92
N THR A 146 -12.74 -26.49 4.87
CA THR A 146 -12.04 -26.06 6.09
C THR A 146 -12.87 -24.98 6.80
N PRO A 147 -13.06 -25.04 8.14
CA PRO A 147 -14.10 -24.32 8.87
C PRO A 147 -13.71 -22.87 9.16
N PHE A 148 -13.24 -22.15 8.15
CA PHE A 148 -13.36 -20.71 8.16
C PHE A 148 -14.63 -20.41 7.39
N ALA A 149 -15.65 -19.95 8.10
CA ALA A 149 -16.95 -19.68 7.51
C ALA A 149 -16.74 -18.77 6.29
N PRO A 150 -17.21 -19.15 5.08
CA PRO A 150 -17.38 -18.17 4.04
C PRO A 150 -18.35 -17.12 4.61
N LEU A 151 -17.82 -15.96 5.00
CA LEU A 151 -18.67 -14.82 5.35
C LEU A 151 -19.42 -14.47 4.05
N PRO A 152 -20.75 -14.60 4.02
CA PRO A 152 -21.51 -14.26 2.83
C PRO A 152 -21.39 -12.74 2.64
N GLY A 153 -20.48 -12.28 1.79
CA GLY A 153 -20.33 -10.85 1.54
C GLY A 153 -19.01 -10.37 0.95
N ASP A 154 -17.82 -10.79 1.40
CA ASP A 154 -16.56 -10.25 0.83
C ASP A 154 -15.28 -11.03 1.13
N ASP A 155 -14.34 -10.83 0.20
CA ASP A 155 -12.97 -11.31 0.07
C ASP A 155 -11.99 -10.67 1.08
N THR A 156 -12.28 -10.78 2.37
CA THR A 156 -11.37 -10.26 3.41
C THR A 156 -10.90 -11.36 4.34
N LEU A 157 -9.60 -11.31 4.66
CA LEU A 157 -8.95 -12.21 5.60
C LEU A 157 -9.05 -11.60 6.99
N ASP A 158 -9.27 -12.44 8.01
CA ASP A 158 -9.16 -11.98 9.39
C ASP A 158 -7.70 -11.62 9.73
N GLN A 159 -7.51 -10.86 10.82
CA GLN A 159 -6.20 -10.36 11.23
C GLN A 159 -5.17 -11.49 11.45
N ASP A 160 -5.59 -12.63 11.99
CA ASP A 160 -4.69 -13.73 12.31
C ASP A 160 -4.19 -14.42 11.02
N LEU A 161 -5.09 -14.62 10.05
CA LEU A 161 -4.75 -15.17 8.74
C LEU A 161 -3.93 -14.19 7.89
N LEU A 162 -4.21 -12.89 7.99
CA LEU A 162 -3.36 -11.86 7.38
C LEU A 162 -1.93 -11.92 7.91
N ASN A 163 -1.80 -12.02 9.24
CA ASN A 163 -0.50 -12.15 9.89
C ASN A 163 0.22 -13.43 9.46
N GLU A 164 -0.50 -14.55 9.31
CA GLU A 164 0.07 -15.84 8.85
C GLU A 164 0.52 -15.78 7.38
N VAL A 165 -0.35 -15.33 6.46
CA VAL A 165 -0.03 -15.19 5.03
C VAL A 165 1.12 -14.21 4.83
N SER A 166 1.13 -13.12 5.58
CA SER A 166 2.24 -12.18 5.52
C SER A 166 3.52 -12.76 6.10
N ALA A 167 3.47 -13.48 7.23
CA ALA A 167 4.63 -14.17 7.77
C ALA A 167 5.21 -15.18 6.77
N GLU A 168 4.37 -15.81 5.94
CA GLU A 168 4.82 -16.64 4.82
C GLU A 168 5.47 -15.81 3.70
N ILE A 169 4.89 -14.67 3.30
CA ILE A 169 5.45 -13.81 2.23
C ILE A 169 6.76 -13.12 2.64
N ASN A 170 6.89 -12.78 3.93
CA ASN A 170 7.95 -11.92 4.47
C ASN A 170 9.40 -12.41 4.25
N PRO A 171 9.76 -13.69 4.50
CA PRO A 171 11.13 -14.18 4.30
C PRO A 171 11.55 -14.26 2.82
N PHE A 172 10.62 -14.25 1.87
CA PHE A 172 10.92 -14.36 0.45
C PHE A 172 11.38 -13.05 -0.20
N ILE A 173 11.25 -11.93 0.53
CA ILE A 173 11.65 -10.57 0.14
C ILE A 173 13.18 -10.42 -0.01
N LEU A 174 13.97 -11.42 0.41
CA LEU A 174 15.42 -11.29 0.62
C LEU A 174 16.35 -12.05 -0.35
N MET A 175 15.87 -12.85 -1.32
CA MET A 175 16.75 -13.88 -1.91
C MET A 175 16.92 -14.00 -3.43
N TYR A 176 16.20 -13.28 -4.30
CA TYR A 176 16.29 -13.56 -5.74
C TYR A 176 16.53 -12.34 -6.63
N HIS A 177 17.81 -12.17 -6.99
CA HIS A 177 18.25 -11.45 -8.17
C HIS A 177 18.18 -12.43 -9.35
N HIS A 178 17.30 -12.24 -10.36
CA HIS A 178 17.53 -12.56 -11.80
C HIS A 178 16.25 -12.80 -12.67
N TYR A 179 16.19 -12.05 -13.77
CA TYR A 179 15.84 -12.41 -15.17
C TYR A 179 14.42 -12.78 -15.66
N PHE A 180 13.27 -12.26 -15.17
CA PHE A 180 11.98 -12.51 -15.87
C PHE A 180 10.98 -11.35 -15.85
N GLY A 181 9.94 -11.44 -16.70
CA GLY A 181 8.86 -10.45 -16.78
C GLY A 181 8.09 -10.36 -15.47
N VAL A 182 7.90 -9.14 -14.96
CA VAL A 182 7.41 -8.86 -13.60
C VAL A 182 6.09 -9.56 -13.33
N ASP A 183 5.16 -9.51 -14.30
CA ASP A 183 3.78 -9.88 -14.05
C ASP A 183 3.60 -11.39 -13.83
N GLN A 184 4.26 -12.20 -14.68
CA GLN A 184 4.18 -13.66 -14.63
C GLN A 184 5.09 -14.24 -13.55
N LEU A 185 6.26 -13.65 -13.32
CA LEU A 185 7.17 -14.12 -12.28
C LEU A 185 6.62 -13.80 -10.89
N ALA A 186 6.13 -12.58 -10.65
CA ALA A 186 5.54 -12.22 -9.37
C ALA A 186 4.39 -13.18 -9.03
N GLN A 187 3.50 -13.42 -9.99
CA GLN A 187 2.42 -14.37 -9.84
C GLN A 187 2.92 -15.79 -9.55
N GLN A 188 3.78 -16.36 -10.39
CA GLN A 188 4.33 -17.71 -10.17
C GLN A 188 5.12 -17.81 -8.87
N PHE A 189 5.80 -16.74 -8.46
CA PHE A 189 6.59 -16.72 -7.24
C PHE A 189 5.70 -16.73 -6.02
N ILE A 190 4.63 -15.93 -6.02
CA ILE A 190 3.58 -15.96 -4.99
C ILE A 190 2.98 -17.37 -4.97
N GLU A 191 2.51 -17.89 -6.10
CA GLU A 191 1.85 -19.21 -6.18
C GLU A 191 2.74 -20.40 -5.76
N ASN A 192 4.04 -20.36 -6.10
CA ASN A 192 4.95 -21.48 -5.83
C ASN A 192 5.50 -21.50 -4.39
N ASN A 193 5.58 -20.34 -3.74
CA ASN A 193 6.23 -20.21 -2.43
C ASN A 193 5.25 -19.87 -1.30
N VAL A 194 4.12 -19.27 -1.67
CA VAL A 194 3.02 -18.94 -0.77
C VAL A 194 1.84 -19.76 -1.23
N ARG A 195 1.12 -20.38 -0.29
CA ARG A 195 -0.16 -21.00 -0.63
C ARG A 195 -1.18 -19.89 -0.78
N ALA A 196 -1.04 -19.10 -1.83
CA ALA A 196 -1.86 -17.94 -2.13
C ALA A 196 -2.14 -17.84 -3.63
N ASN A 197 -3.24 -17.17 -3.94
CA ASN A 197 -3.66 -16.81 -5.27
C ASN A 197 -3.51 -15.30 -5.41
N PRO A 198 -2.63 -14.82 -6.29
CA PRO A 198 -2.51 -13.41 -6.59
C PRO A 198 -3.50 -13.01 -7.70
N GLU A 199 -4.19 -11.90 -7.51
CA GLU A 199 -5.04 -11.25 -8.52
C GLU A 199 -4.38 -9.92 -8.95
N PRO A 200 -4.07 -9.72 -10.23
CA PRO A 200 -3.45 -8.50 -10.71
C PRO A 200 -4.44 -7.32 -10.65
N LEU A 201 -4.04 -6.24 -9.98
CA LEU A 201 -4.82 -5.01 -9.89
C LEU A 201 -4.34 -3.95 -10.88
N TRP A 202 -3.03 -3.85 -11.08
CA TRP A 202 -2.41 -2.86 -11.97
C TRP A 202 -0.99 -3.28 -12.35
N SER A 203 -0.53 -2.89 -13.55
CA SER A 203 0.85 -3.09 -14.01
C SER A 203 1.29 -1.98 -14.96
N GLY A 204 2.53 -1.50 -14.85
CA GLY A 204 3.06 -0.41 -15.68
C GLY A 204 4.46 0.05 -15.28
N LYS A 205 4.86 1.26 -15.67
CA LYS A 205 6.11 1.87 -15.20
C LYS A 205 5.88 2.61 -13.88
N LEU A 206 6.88 2.65 -13.00
CA LEU A 206 6.79 3.43 -11.75
C LEU A 206 6.50 4.91 -12.06
N SER A 207 7.08 5.46 -13.12
CA SER A 207 6.82 6.82 -13.60
C SER A 207 5.37 7.12 -13.94
N ASP A 208 4.56 6.11 -14.30
CA ASP A 208 3.15 6.30 -14.62
C ASP A 208 2.34 6.56 -13.33
N LEU A 209 2.84 6.12 -12.18
CA LEU A 209 2.22 6.32 -10.87
C LEU A 209 2.70 7.60 -10.16
N THR A 210 3.73 8.30 -10.66
CA THR A 210 4.29 9.46 -9.95
C THR A 210 3.55 10.76 -10.21
N SER A 211 2.90 10.90 -11.36
CA SER A 211 2.22 12.15 -11.74
C SER A 211 0.86 12.31 -11.03
N ASP A 212 0.03 11.27 -11.09
CA ASP A 212 -1.36 11.27 -10.62
C ASP A 212 -1.76 9.87 -10.13
N TYR A 213 -2.95 9.78 -9.50
CA TYR A 213 -3.57 8.51 -9.18
C TYR A 213 -3.93 7.75 -10.47
N GLN A 214 -3.49 6.50 -10.55
CA GLN A 214 -3.86 5.57 -11.61
C GLN A 214 -4.99 4.65 -11.15
N THR A 215 -5.95 4.41 -12.03
CA THR A 215 -7.04 3.46 -11.77
C THR A 215 -6.52 2.02 -11.80
N MET A 216 -6.91 1.23 -10.81
CA MET A 216 -6.65 -0.20 -10.69
C MET A 216 -7.95 -1.00 -10.84
N ASN A 217 -7.85 -2.32 -10.97
CA ASN A 217 -9.01 -3.18 -10.75
C ASN A 217 -9.53 -2.97 -9.32
N PRO A 218 -10.84 -2.72 -9.13
CA PRO A 218 -11.38 -2.36 -7.84
C PRO A 218 -11.34 -3.54 -6.88
N VAL A 219 -10.98 -3.27 -5.63
CA VAL A 219 -11.07 -4.21 -4.52
C VAL A 219 -12.14 -3.74 -3.57
N ASN A 220 -13.20 -4.53 -3.42
CA ASN A 220 -14.24 -4.28 -2.42
C ASN A 220 -13.67 -4.56 -1.02
N MET A 221 -14.06 -3.70 -0.08
CA MET A 221 -13.71 -3.78 1.33
C MET A 221 -14.99 -3.55 2.12
N ASN A 222 -15.75 -4.60 2.32
CA ASN A 222 -17.05 -4.53 2.96
C ASN A 222 -16.90 -4.24 4.45
N ALA A 223 -17.84 -3.45 4.96
CA ALA A 223 -17.94 -3.20 6.38
C ALA A 223 -18.24 -4.51 7.13
N SER A 224 -17.73 -4.60 8.35
CA SER A 224 -18.13 -5.66 9.28
C SER A 224 -19.33 -5.18 10.11
N GLU A 225 -20.33 -6.03 10.28
CA GLU A 225 -21.39 -5.80 11.28
C GLU A 225 -20.87 -5.96 12.71
N ASP A 226 -19.76 -6.68 12.89
CA ASP A 226 -19.09 -6.89 14.17
C ASP A 226 -17.92 -5.91 14.32
N LEU A 227 -18.01 -5.03 15.33
CA LEU A 227 -16.98 -4.04 15.68
C LEU A 227 -15.62 -4.66 16.07
N PHE A 228 -15.57 -5.95 16.36
CA PHE A 228 -14.34 -6.67 16.70
C PHE A 228 -13.71 -7.40 15.50
N VAL A 229 -14.43 -7.49 14.38
CA VAL A 229 -13.93 -8.12 13.16
C VAL A 229 -13.51 -7.02 12.19
N LYS A 230 -12.24 -7.02 11.80
CA LYS A 230 -11.71 -6.12 10.78
C LYS A 230 -11.70 -6.84 9.45
N HIS A 231 -12.29 -6.24 8.44
CA HIS A 231 -12.20 -6.70 7.07
C HIS A 231 -11.09 -5.94 6.37
N GLY A 232 -10.15 -6.67 5.76
CA GLY A 232 -9.05 -6.06 5.02
C GLY A 232 -8.59 -6.90 3.84
N THR A 233 -7.76 -6.27 3.02
CA THR A 233 -7.12 -6.87 1.86
C THR A 233 -5.62 -6.78 1.97
N LEU A 234 -4.93 -7.84 1.55
CA LEU A 234 -3.48 -7.86 1.45
C LEU A 234 -3.07 -7.48 0.03
N LEU A 235 -2.32 -6.39 -0.09
CA LEU A 235 -1.73 -5.93 -1.33
C LEU A 235 -0.25 -6.29 -1.38
N ALA A 236 0.21 -6.76 -2.54
CA ALA A 236 1.62 -6.94 -2.85
C ALA A 236 2.05 -5.97 -3.94
N PHE A 237 3.09 -5.19 -3.66
CA PHE A 237 3.74 -4.26 -4.57
C PHE A 237 5.06 -4.88 -5.04
N VAL A 238 5.13 -5.21 -6.32
CA VAL A 238 6.33 -5.76 -6.94
C VAL A 238 6.96 -4.69 -7.79
N VAL A 239 8.23 -4.37 -7.50
CA VAL A 239 9.01 -3.38 -8.24
C VAL A 239 10.27 -4.04 -8.78
N GLN A 240 10.48 -3.93 -10.09
CA GLN A 240 11.67 -4.43 -10.75
C GLN A 240 12.37 -3.31 -11.50
N LEU A 241 13.69 -3.18 -11.34
CA LEU A 241 14.49 -2.32 -12.21
C LEU A 241 14.69 -3.02 -13.56
N ASP A 242 14.32 -2.36 -14.66
CA ASP A 242 14.42 -2.91 -16.02
C ASP A 242 15.86 -3.39 -16.27
N LYS A 243 15.99 -4.66 -16.69
CA LYS A 243 17.28 -5.27 -17.02
C LYS A 243 18.06 -4.51 -18.09
N ASN A 244 17.37 -3.70 -18.89
CA ASN A 244 17.95 -2.88 -19.96
C ASN A 244 18.13 -1.40 -19.56
N ALA A 245 17.92 -1.04 -18.29
CA ALA A 245 18.03 0.36 -17.82
C ALA A 245 19.44 0.97 -17.99
N GLY A 246 20.42 0.14 -18.35
CA GLY A 246 21.80 0.55 -18.61
C GLY A 246 22.59 0.81 -17.34
N ASN A 247 23.90 1.10 -17.52
CA ASN A 247 24.82 1.27 -16.39
C ASN A 247 24.66 2.61 -15.66
N THR A 248 23.89 3.55 -16.21
CA THR A 248 23.69 4.89 -15.61
C THR A 248 22.85 4.83 -14.32
N VAL A 249 22.02 3.81 -14.17
CA VAL A 249 21.22 3.57 -12.96
C VAL A 249 21.82 2.48 -12.06
N GLN A 250 22.86 1.79 -12.52
CA GLN A 250 23.52 0.78 -11.71
C GLN A 250 24.23 1.47 -10.54
N GLY A 251 23.98 1.00 -9.33
CA GLY A 251 24.60 1.63 -8.16
C GLY A 251 23.76 2.76 -7.55
N ALA A 252 22.65 3.14 -8.18
CA ALA A 252 21.83 4.26 -7.73
C ALA A 252 20.86 3.86 -6.61
N THR A 253 20.41 4.89 -5.90
CA THR A 253 19.50 4.83 -4.76
C THR A 253 18.14 5.36 -5.16
N ALA A 254 17.08 4.76 -4.62
CA ALA A 254 15.73 5.29 -4.72
C ALA A 254 14.99 5.13 -3.39
N LYS A 255 14.17 6.13 -3.08
CA LYS A 255 13.31 6.17 -1.90
C LYS A 255 11.91 6.59 -2.33
N PHE A 256 10.92 5.72 -2.13
CA PHE A 256 9.55 6.01 -2.52
C PHE A 256 8.52 5.19 -1.73
N GLY A 257 7.30 5.73 -1.66
CA GLY A 257 6.13 5.11 -1.06
C GLY A 257 5.00 4.93 -2.07
N PHE A 258 4.06 4.05 -1.72
CA PHE A 258 2.80 3.91 -2.44
C PHE A 258 1.67 4.48 -1.58
N THR A 259 0.78 5.22 -2.23
CA THR A 259 -0.47 5.70 -1.66
C THR A 259 -1.61 5.03 -2.41
N VAL A 260 -2.52 4.38 -1.67
CA VAL A 260 -3.72 3.76 -2.25
C VAL A 260 -4.95 4.56 -1.83
N ASN A 261 -5.89 4.77 -2.74
CA ASN A 261 -7.13 5.51 -2.49
C ASN A 261 -8.28 4.56 -2.28
N ALA A 262 -8.94 4.70 -1.13
CA ALA A 262 -10.20 4.05 -0.83
C ALA A 262 -11.31 5.09 -0.80
N ARG A 263 -12.43 4.78 -1.45
CA ARG A 263 -13.65 5.59 -1.44
C ARG A 263 -14.84 4.77 -0.96
N GLN A 264 -15.86 5.44 -0.44
CA GLN A 264 -17.12 4.77 -0.13
C GLN A 264 -17.65 4.04 -1.37
N ALA A 265 -18.03 2.77 -1.22
CA ALA A 265 -18.76 2.06 -2.25
C ALA A 265 -20.08 2.82 -2.47
N SER A 266 -20.29 3.30 -3.69
CA SER A 266 -21.58 3.89 -4.03
C SER A 266 -22.63 2.78 -3.93
N ASN A 267 -23.80 3.04 -3.32
CA ASN A 267 -24.99 2.16 -3.33
C ASN A 267 -25.58 1.99 -4.75
N VAL A 268 -24.75 1.91 -5.78
CA VAL A 268 -25.13 1.50 -7.12
C VAL A 268 -25.08 -0.01 -7.11
N THR A 269 -26.12 -0.58 -6.51
CA THR A 269 -26.57 -1.94 -6.85
C THR A 269 -26.48 -2.08 -8.38
N PRO A 270 -25.79 -3.09 -8.91
CA PRO A 270 -25.81 -3.36 -10.36
C PRO A 270 -27.23 -3.59 -10.87
#